data_AF-A0A2U2HPG1-F1
#
_entry.id   AF-A0A2U2HPG1-F1
#
_cell.length_a   1.000
_cell.length_b   1.000
_cell.length_c   1.000
_cell.angle_alpha   90.00
_cell.angle_beta   90.00
_cell.angle_gamma   90.00
#
_symmetry.space_group_name_H-M   'P 1'
#
loop_
_entity.id
_entity.type
_entity.pdbx_description
1 polymer ?
#
loop_
_entity_poly.entity_id
_entity_poly.type
_entity_poly.pdbx_seq_one_letter_code
_entity_poly.pdbx_strand_id
1 'polypeptide(L)'
;MTPIPPKSPMAEANRLSKLLSLSLGADRFPVDVAQLALDYAQQFGHDDGITNVVGADLPGFEGALYRIEQDTKPGWALLYNSAIPVPGRIRFTIAHELGHYILHRSGRMKFECSQADMLQWESKEKQIESEADSFASYLLMPLDDFRRQIRGEVTGLELIENCSIRYGVSLTAAILKWLEFTHQRAVLVMSRDGYVLWSKSSESARKSGAFIRTRGHVAEVPPDSASASVITAACERSGIERPATTWFPSEAKDLSLREIRITSDRYDQTMSLLLLPPAADRWEQTDNDTDNQTLDERIQAGHFPKR
;
A
#
# COMPACT_ATOMS: atom_id res chain seq x y z
N MET A 1 -9.89 -36.95 -2.18
CA MET A 1 -9.33 -35.83 -1.36
C MET A 1 -9.94 -34.56 -1.89
N THR A 2 -10.64 -33.80 -1.06
CA THR A 2 -11.08 -32.45 -1.42
C THR A 2 -9.82 -31.61 -1.68
N PRO A 3 -9.74 -30.90 -2.83
CA PRO A 3 -8.61 -30.03 -3.08
C PRO A 3 -8.54 -28.99 -1.96
N ILE A 4 -7.37 -28.87 -1.32
CA ILE A 4 -7.12 -27.81 -0.34
C ILE A 4 -7.36 -26.49 -1.07
N PRO A 5 -8.25 -25.61 -0.59
CA PRO A 5 -8.47 -24.33 -1.24
C PRO A 5 -7.14 -23.59 -1.33
N PRO A 6 -6.88 -22.88 -2.45
CA PRO A 6 -5.66 -22.11 -2.59
C PRO A 6 -5.54 -21.16 -1.39
N LYS A 7 -4.35 -21.11 -0.79
CA LYS A 7 -4.07 -20.15 0.28
C LYS A 7 -4.32 -18.74 -0.24
N SER A 8 -4.77 -17.84 0.63
CA SER A 8 -4.91 -16.44 0.23
C SER A 8 -3.56 -15.89 -0.26
N PRO A 9 -3.55 -14.87 -1.14
CA PRO A 9 -2.30 -14.34 -1.71
C PRO A 9 -1.27 -13.95 -0.64
N MET A 10 -1.75 -13.28 0.41
CA MET A 10 -0.95 -12.93 1.58
C MET A 10 -0.39 -14.16 2.30
N ALA A 11 -1.18 -15.21 2.50
CA ALA A 11 -0.72 -16.41 3.20
C ALA A 11 0.36 -17.16 2.41
N GLU A 12 0.27 -17.16 1.09
CA GLU A 12 1.28 -17.79 0.23
C GLU A 12 2.56 -16.96 0.14
N ALA A 13 2.44 -15.64 -0.02
CA ALA A 13 3.59 -14.74 0.04
C ALA A 13 4.34 -14.83 1.38
N ASN A 14 3.61 -14.87 2.51
CA ASN A 14 4.19 -15.03 3.84
C ASN A 14 4.85 -16.41 4.02
N ARG A 15 4.31 -17.47 3.39
CA ARG A 15 4.93 -18.80 3.39
C ARG A 15 6.31 -18.75 2.73
N LEU A 16 6.41 -18.13 1.55
CA LEU A 16 7.68 -17.97 0.85
C LEU A 16 8.66 -17.09 1.61
N SER A 17 8.20 -15.95 2.15
CA SER A 17 9.03 -15.08 3.01
C SER A 17 9.62 -15.84 4.20
N LYS A 18 8.84 -16.72 4.84
CA LYS A 18 9.32 -17.58 5.94
C LYS A 18 10.37 -18.59 5.48
N LEU A 19 10.21 -19.19 4.30
CA LEU A 19 11.22 -20.11 3.75
C LEU A 19 12.52 -19.39 3.42
N LEU A 20 12.44 -18.22 2.77
CA LEU A 20 13.60 -17.35 2.51
C LEU A 20 14.28 -16.91 3.81
N SER A 21 13.52 -16.69 4.87
CA SER A 21 14.07 -16.38 6.20
C SER A 21 14.90 -17.53 6.77
N LEU A 22 14.49 -18.78 6.54
CA LEU A 22 15.18 -19.97 7.05
C LEU A 22 16.46 -20.28 6.26
N SER A 23 16.48 -20.00 4.95
CA SER A 23 17.64 -20.25 4.09
C SER A 23 18.65 -19.10 4.05
N LEU A 24 18.18 -17.86 3.95
CA LEU A 24 19.02 -16.67 3.71
C LEU A 24 19.05 -15.68 4.90
N GLY A 25 18.22 -15.88 5.93
CA GLY A 25 18.21 -15.02 7.11
C GLY A 25 17.87 -13.56 6.80
N ALA A 26 18.77 -12.66 7.20
CA ALA A 26 18.64 -11.21 7.00
C ALA A 26 19.03 -10.75 5.59
N ASP A 27 19.86 -11.53 4.89
CA ASP A 27 20.42 -11.21 3.56
C ASP A 27 19.44 -11.52 2.42
N ARG A 28 18.23 -11.98 2.76
CA ARG A 28 17.15 -12.24 1.81
C ARG A 28 16.57 -10.99 1.13
N PHE A 29 16.98 -9.80 1.55
CA PHE A 29 16.45 -8.53 1.06
C PHE A 29 17.52 -7.73 0.32
N PRO A 30 17.18 -7.13 -0.85
CA PRO A 30 15.92 -7.29 -1.58
C PRO A 30 15.73 -8.74 -2.05
N VAL A 31 14.48 -9.24 -2.03
CA VAL A 31 14.18 -10.59 -2.53
C VAL A 31 14.58 -10.69 -4.00
N ASP A 32 15.38 -11.69 -4.34
CA ASP A 32 15.68 -12.07 -5.72
C ASP A 32 14.48 -12.83 -6.31
N VAL A 33 13.53 -12.05 -6.81
CA VAL A 33 12.27 -12.56 -7.34
C VAL A 33 12.44 -13.32 -8.65
N ALA A 34 13.49 -13.03 -9.43
CA ALA A 34 13.77 -13.75 -10.66
C ALA A 34 14.28 -15.16 -10.36
N GLN A 35 15.25 -15.28 -9.45
CA GLN A 35 15.74 -16.59 -9.01
C GLN A 35 14.65 -17.38 -8.30
N LEU A 36 13.86 -16.72 -7.43
CA LEU A 36 12.72 -17.36 -6.77
C LEU A 36 11.70 -17.91 -7.78
N ALA A 37 11.41 -17.17 -8.86
CA ALA A 37 10.48 -17.62 -9.88
C ALA A 37 10.97 -18.88 -10.62
N LEU A 38 12.26 -18.92 -10.97
CA LEU A 38 12.89 -20.07 -11.64
C LEU A 38 12.91 -21.31 -10.73
N ASP A 39 13.21 -21.13 -9.45
CA ASP A 39 13.39 -22.26 -8.53
C ASP A 39 12.09 -22.79 -7.93
N TYR A 40 11.01 -21.98 -7.93
CA TYR A 40 9.76 -22.29 -7.22
C TYR A 40 9.24 -23.69 -7.56
N ALA A 41 9.16 -24.01 -8.85
CA ALA A 41 8.57 -25.26 -9.30
C ALA A 41 9.36 -26.48 -8.81
N GLN A 42 10.69 -26.44 -8.94
CA GLN A 42 11.56 -27.50 -8.45
C GLN A 42 11.46 -27.66 -6.93
N GLN A 43 11.42 -26.56 -6.17
CA GLN A 43 11.34 -26.59 -4.71
C GLN A 43 10.03 -27.16 -4.18
N PHE A 44 8.92 -26.96 -4.91
CA PHE A 44 7.58 -27.41 -4.48
C PHE A 44 7.02 -28.59 -5.29
N GLY A 45 7.83 -29.22 -6.14
CA GLY A 45 7.46 -30.43 -6.87
C GLY A 45 6.47 -30.20 -8.00
N HIS A 46 6.52 -29.04 -8.65
CA HIS A 46 5.77 -28.75 -9.87
C HIS A 46 6.60 -29.07 -11.12
N ASP A 47 5.93 -29.65 -12.10
CA ASP A 47 6.46 -30.12 -13.37
C ASP A 47 6.20 -29.14 -14.54
N ASP A 48 5.54 -28.02 -14.26
CA ASP A 48 5.27 -26.91 -15.17
C ASP A 48 5.97 -25.62 -14.72
N GLY A 49 7.29 -25.64 -14.51
CA GLY A 49 8.02 -24.50 -13.95
C GLY A 49 8.13 -23.28 -14.84
N ILE A 50 8.39 -22.11 -14.23
CA ILE A 50 8.91 -20.95 -14.96
C ILE A 50 10.35 -21.29 -15.33
N THR A 51 10.66 -21.30 -16.62
CA THR A 51 11.98 -21.68 -17.15
C THR A 51 12.79 -20.49 -17.64
N ASN A 52 12.11 -19.37 -17.89
CA ASN A 52 12.72 -18.15 -18.40
C ASN A 52 12.11 -16.93 -17.69
N VAL A 53 12.99 -16.03 -17.26
CA VAL A 53 12.63 -14.67 -16.80
C VAL A 53 13.35 -13.70 -17.73
N VAL A 54 12.60 -13.01 -18.60
CA VAL A 54 13.18 -12.27 -19.73
C VAL A 54 12.68 -10.83 -19.72
N GLY A 55 13.63 -9.89 -19.79
CA GLY A 55 13.33 -8.50 -20.11
C GLY A 55 13.10 -8.35 -21.61
N ALA A 56 11.95 -7.83 -22.01
CA ALA A 56 11.61 -7.57 -23.41
C ALA A 56 11.04 -6.16 -23.56
N ASP A 57 11.04 -5.62 -24.78
CA ASP A 57 10.22 -4.45 -25.10
C ASP A 57 8.79 -4.94 -25.30
N LEU A 58 7.90 -4.57 -24.37
CA LEU A 58 6.50 -5.02 -24.35
C LEU A 58 5.58 -3.81 -24.62
N PRO A 59 5.12 -3.60 -25.87
CA PRO A 59 4.21 -2.51 -26.17
C PRO A 59 2.86 -2.73 -25.48
N GLY A 60 2.50 -1.86 -24.55
CA GLY A 60 1.20 -1.89 -23.88
C GLY A 60 1.10 -2.80 -22.65
N PHE A 61 2.13 -3.60 -22.35
CA PHE A 61 2.15 -4.46 -21.15
C PHE A 61 3.34 -4.15 -20.26
N GLU A 62 3.17 -4.37 -18.96
CA GLU A 62 4.25 -4.25 -17.98
C GLU A 62 4.90 -5.59 -17.72
N GLY A 63 4.09 -6.64 -17.68
CA GLY A 63 4.51 -8.01 -17.51
C GLY A 63 3.60 -8.94 -18.30
N ALA A 64 4.12 -10.14 -18.55
CA ALA A 64 3.34 -11.21 -19.14
C ALA A 64 3.85 -12.57 -18.68
N LEU A 65 2.95 -13.53 -18.62
CA LEU A 65 3.27 -14.91 -18.29
C LEU A 65 2.66 -15.80 -19.37
N TYR A 66 3.49 -16.49 -20.16
CA TYR A 66 3.04 -17.37 -21.23
C TYR A 66 3.39 -18.82 -20.94
N ARG A 67 2.42 -19.72 -21.13
CA ARG A 67 2.68 -21.14 -21.12
C ARG A 67 3.39 -21.52 -22.42
N ILE A 68 4.50 -22.23 -22.28
CA ILE A 68 5.29 -22.74 -23.40
C ILE A 68 5.21 -24.27 -23.41
N GLU A 69 5.11 -24.84 -24.61
CA GLU A 69 5.27 -26.27 -24.81
C GLU A 69 6.74 -26.51 -25.15
N GLN A 70 7.45 -27.26 -24.31
CA GLN A 70 8.80 -27.74 -24.60
C GLN A 70 8.74 -29.23 -24.95
N ASP A 71 9.73 -29.72 -25.69
CA ASP A 71 9.79 -31.10 -26.19
C ASP A 71 9.64 -32.19 -25.10
N THR A 72 9.94 -31.85 -23.85
CA THR A 72 9.92 -32.81 -22.73
C THR A 72 8.79 -32.57 -21.72
N LYS A 73 8.48 -31.31 -21.39
CA LYS A 73 7.42 -30.92 -20.42
C LYS A 73 6.88 -29.51 -20.73
N PRO A 74 5.62 -29.21 -20.38
CA PRO A 74 5.12 -27.84 -20.42
C PRO A 74 5.90 -26.98 -19.41
N GLY A 75 6.05 -25.69 -19.70
CA GLY A 75 6.66 -24.72 -18.80
C GLY A 75 6.03 -23.34 -18.95
N TRP A 76 6.61 -22.35 -18.28
CA TRP A 76 6.18 -20.96 -18.38
C TRP A 76 7.37 -20.04 -18.66
N ALA A 77 7.11 -18.99 -19.44
CA ALA A 77 8.01 -17.87 -19.66
C ALA A 77 7.42 -16.64 -18.99
N LEU A 78 8.19 -16.02 -18.10
CA LEU A 78 7.86 -14.78 -17.42
C LEU A 78 8.59 -13.63 -18.12
N LEU A 79 7.84 -12.65 -18.61
CA LEU A 79 8.37 -11.47 -19.26
C LEU A 79 8.08 -10.22 -18.43
N TYR A 80 9.03 -9.30 -18.41
CA TYR A 80 8.84 -7.96 -17.87
C TYR A 80 9.27 -6.91 -18.91
N ASN A 81 8.64 -5.74 -18.85
CA ASN A 81 8.92 -4.65 -19.78
C ASN A 81 10.23 -3.94 -19.41
N SER A 82 11.28 -4.26 -20.16
CA SER A 82 12.62 -3.67 -20.00
C SER A 82 12.73 -2.23 -20.50
N ALA A 83 11.75 -1.72 -21.27
CA ALA A 83 11.70 -0.31 -21.69
C ALA A 83 11.41 0.64 -20.51
N ILE A 84 11.01 0.11 -19.36
CA ILE A 84 10.84 0.85 -18.10
C ILE A 84 11.99 0.46 -17.15
N PRO A 85 13.15 1.14 -17.20
CA PRO A 85 14.32 0.77 -16.39
C PRO A 85 14.21 1.31 -14.96
N VAL A 86 13.13 0.96 -14.25
CA VAL A 86 12.94 1.30 -12.83
C VAL A 86 13.05 0.01 -12.02
N PRO A 87 14.18 -0.23 -11.30
CA PRO A 87 14.44 -1.50 -10.64
C PRO A 87 13.31 -1.97 -9.72
N GLY A 88 12.74 -1.06 -8.92
CA GLY A 88 11.62 -1.39 -8.04
C GLY A 88 10.34 -1.78 -8.79
N ARG A 89 10.08 -1.20 -9.96
CA ARG A 89 8.94 -1.55 -10.81
C ARG A 89 9.15 -2.90 -11.48
N ILE A 90 10.33 -3.15 -12.03
CA ILE A 90 10.70 -4.45 -12.61
C ILE A 90 10.53 -5.57 -11.57
N ARG A 91 11.04 -5.36 -10.34
CA ARG A 91 10.90 -6.33 -9.25
C ARG A 91 9.44 -6.57 -8.87
N PHE A 92 8.64 -5.51 -8.83
CA PHE A 92 7.20 -5.64 -8.57
C PHE A 92 6.51 -6.43 -9.68
N THR A 93 6.77 -6.12 -10.96
CA THR A 93 6.24 -6.86 -12.11
C THR A 93 6.61 -8.34 -12.03
N ILE A 94 7.87 -8.69 -11.80
CA ILE A 94 8.29 -10.10 -11.70
C ILE A 94 7.58 -10.80 -10.54
N ALA A 95 7.46 -10.14 -9.38
CA ALA A 95 6.73 -10.68 -8.24
C ALA A 95 5.23 -10.85 -8.52
N HIS A 96 4.64 -9.94 -9.29
CA HIS A 96 3.24 -9.98 -9.72
C HIS A 96 2.98 -11.16 -10.66
N GLU A 97 3.81 -11.33 -11.70
CA GLU A 97 3.71 -12.47 -12.61
C GLU A 97 3.97 -13.81 -11.91
N LEU A 98 4.88 -13.83 -10.92
CA LEU A 98 5.07 -14.99 -10.04
C LEU A 98 3.79 -15.27 -9.23
N GLY A 99 3.08 -14.23 -8.79
CA GLY A 99 1.75 -14.34 -8.18
C GLY A 99 0.75 -15.04 -9.09
N HIS A 100 0.65 -14.62 -10.37
CA HIS A 100 -0.18 -15.31 -11.38
C HIS A 100 0.20 -16.77 -11.54
N TYR A 101 1.50 -17.07 -11.63
CA TYR A 101 1.99 -18.43 -11.75
C TYR A 101 1.56 -19.29 -10.55
N ILE A 102 1.72 -18.79 -9.33
CA ILE A 102 1.45 -19.56 -8.11
C ILE A 102 -0.06 -19.72 -7.86
N LEU A 103 -0.83 -18.65 -8.05
CA LEU A 103 -2.22 -18.58 -7.61
C LEU A 103 -3.23 -18.89 -8.73
N HIS A 104 -2.88 -18.63 -9.99
CA HIS A 104 -3.87 -18.51 -11.06
C HIS A 104 -3.59 -19.33 -12.33
N ARG A 105 -2.40 -19.94 -12.45
CA ARG A 105 -1.97 -20.62 -13.70
C ARG A 105 -2.87 -21.77 -14.17
N SER A 106 -3.54 -22.45 -13.24
CA SER A 106 -4.34 -23.64 -13.55
C SER A 106 -5.47 -23.32 -14.54
N GLY A 107 -5.44 -23.98 -15.70
CA GLY A 107 -6.45 -23.81 -16.75
C GLY A 107 -6.30 -22.54 -17.60
N ARG A 108 -5.19 -21.81 -17.47
CA ARG A 108 -4.86 -20.64 -18.30
C ARG A 108 -3.60 -20.91 -19.14
N MET A 109 -3.51 -20.25 -20.28
CA MET A 109 -2.36 -20.33 -21.19
C MET A 109 -1.50 -19.06 -21.15
N LYS A 110 -2.08 -17.93 -20.73
CA LYS A 110 -1.37 -16.66 -20.69
C LYS A 110 -1.96 -15.67 -19.67
N PHE A 111 -1.13 -14.72 -19.27
CA PHE A 111 -1.47 -13.48 -18.58
C PHE A 111 -0.73 -12.33 -19.28
N GLU A 112 -1.43 -11.23 -19.51
CA GLU A 112 -0.92 -10.04 -20.20
C GLU A 112 -1.37 -8.83 -19.38
N CYS A 113 -0.49 -8.32 -18.52
CA CYS A 113 -0.84 -7.36 -17.49
C CYS A 113 -0.47 -5.94 -17.91
N SER A 114 -1.47 -5.05 -17.98
CA SER A 114 -1.30 -3.62 -18.24
C SER A 114 -1.90 -2.79 -17.10
N GLN A 115 -1.27 -1.66 -16.75
CA GLN A 115 -1.89 -0.71 -15.80
C GLN A 115 -3.14 -0.02 -16.38
N ALA A 116 -3.30 0.04 -17.71
CA ALA A 116 -4.36 0.80 -18.36
C ALA A 116 -5.72 0.07 -18.36
N ASP A 117 -5.73 -1.26 -18.29
CA ASP A 117 -6.94 -2.07 -18.49
C ASP A 117 -7.70 -2.40 -17.19
N MET A 118 -7.16 -2.00 -16.03
CA MET A 118 -7.81 -2.22 -14.73
C MET A 118 -9.25 -1.65 -14.65
N LEU A 119 -9.57 -0.60 -15.41
CA LEU A 119 -10.93 -0.04 -15.44
C LEU A 119 -11.89 -0.92 -16.26
N GLN A 120 -11.39 -1.56 -17.32
CA GLN A 120 -12.17 -2.30 -18.32
C GLN A 120 -12.41 -3.77 -17.96
N TRP A 121 -11.61 -4.34 -17.05
CA TRP A 121 -11.72 -5.74 -16.66
C TRP A 121 -13.06 -6.10 -16.00
N GLU A 122 -13.51 -7.33 -16.25
CA GLU A 122 -14.62 -7.94 -15.51
C GLU A 122 -14.25 -8.11 -14.03
N SER A 123 -15.24 -8.36 -13.17
CA SER A 123 -15.02 -8.47 -11.72
C SER A 123 -14.03 -9.58 -11.35
N LYS A 124 -13.98 -10.66 -12.14
CA LYS A 124 -13.08 -11.79 -11.89
C LYS A 124 -11.64 -11.49 -12.27
N GLU A 125 -11.39 -10.89 -13.44
CA GLU A 125 -10.06 -10.45 -13.88
C GLU A 125 -9.52 -9.38 -12.92
N LYS A 126 -10.36 -8.43 -12.50
CA LYS A 126 -10.01 -7.46 -11.44
C LYS A 126 -9.58 -8.14 -10.14
N GLN A 127 -10.27 -9.22 -9.75
CA GLN A 127 -9.92 -9.96 -8.54
C GLN A 127 -8.57 -10.67 -8.69
N ILE A 128 -8.35 -11.38 -9.80
CA ILE A 128 -7.11 -12.11 -10.09
C ILE A 128 -5.90 -11.17 -10.05
N GLU A 129 -6.02 -10.01 -10.66
CA GLU A 129 -4.95 -9.01 -10.75
C GLU A 129 -4.69 -8.35 -9.38
N SER A 130 -5.76 -8.07 -8.63
CA SER A 130 -5.67 -7.61 -7.23
C SER A 130 -5.02 -8.66 -6.32
N GLU A 131 -5.28 -9.96 -6.56
CA GLU A 131 -4.67 -11.07 -5.83
C GLU A 131 -3.17 -11.19 -6.16
N ALA A 132 -2.78 -11.04 -7.42
CA ALA A 132 -1.37 -10.99 -7.83
C ALA A 132 -0.63 -9.77 -7.26
N ASP A 133 -1.24 -8.58 -7.27
CA ASP A 133 -0.69 -7.38 -6.63
C ASP A 133 -0.50 -7.55 -5.13
N SER A 134 -1.49 -8.17 -4.47
CA SER A 134 -1.42 -8.48 -3.04
C SER A 134 -0.28 -9.46 -2.76
N PHE A 135 -0.17 -10.54 -3.54
CA PHE A 135 0.94 -11.47 -3.43
C PHE A 135 2.30 -10.77 -3.56
N ALA A 136 2.49 -9.98 -4.62
CA ALA A 136 3.74 -9.25 -4.88
C ALA A 136 4.10 -8.29 -3.73
N SER A 137 3.12 -7.51 -3.27
CA SER A 137 3.27 -6.57 -2.15
C SER A 137 3.75 -7.27 -0.88
N TYR A 138 3.14 -8.41 -0.51
CA TYR A 138 3.50 -9.16 0.69
C TYR A 138 4.80 -9.96 0.56
N LEU A 139 5.16 -10.40 -0.65
CA LEU A 139 6.41 -11.10 -0.91
C LEU A 139 7.61 -10.14 -0.79
N LEU A 140 7.48 -8.95 -1.40
CA LEU A 140 8.55 -7.95 -1.42
C LEU A 140 8.68 -7.21 -0.09
N MET A 141 7.57 -6.93 0.59
CA MET A 141 7.51 -6.18 1.84
C MET A 141 6.72 -6.93 2.91
N PRO A 142 7.29 -8.02 3.48
CA PRO A 142 6.59 -8.85 4.45
C PRO A 142 6.40 -8.11 5.78
N LEU A 143 5.17 -8.12 6.29
CA LEU A 143 4.77 -7.27 7.43
C LEU A 143 5.51 -7.57 8.73
N ASP A 144 5.92 -8.81 8.97
CA ASP A 144 6.67 -9.20 10.15
C ASP A 144 8.07 -8.58 10.17
N ASP A 145 8.73 -8.48 9.02
CA ASP A 145 10.01 -7.79 8.88
C ASP A 145 9.81 -6.28 8.91
N PHE A 146 8.85 -5.75 8.13
CA PHE A 146 8.61 -4.30 8.05
C PHE A 146 8.28 -3.73 9.43
N ARG A 147 7.38 -4.38 10.18
CA ARG A 147 7.07 -3.96 11.55
C ARG A 147 8.29 -3.97 12.47
N ARG A 148 9.26 -4.88 12.27
CA ARG A 148 10.50 -4.92 13.06
C ARG A 148 11.44 -3.76 12.70
N GLN A 149 11.53 -3.41 11.41
CA GLN A 149 12.39 -2.30 10.95
C GLN A 149 11.95 -0.94 11.48
N ILE A 150 10.64 -0.75 11.70
CA ILE A 150 10.10 0.53 12.16
C ILE A 150 9.73 0.56 13.65
N ARG A 151 10.19 -0.42 14.46
CA ARG A 151 9.95 -0.40 15.91
C ARG A 151 10.68 0.77 16.55
N GLY A 152 9.95 1.65 17.24
CA GLY A 152 10.46 2.83 17.94
C GLY A 152 9.41 3.95 18.05
N GLU A 153 9.72 5.04 18.75
CA GLU A 153 8.87 6.24 18.78
C GLU A 153 8.90 7.01 17.45
N VAL A 154 7.74 7.62 17.13
CA VAL A 154 7.36 8.38 15.93
C VAL A 154 8.08 7.95 14.64
N THR A 155 7.45 7.05 13.89
CA THR A 155 7.90 6.69 12.54
C THR A 155 8.04 7.93 11.66
N GLY A 156 9.27 8.39 11.45
CA GLY A 156 9.61 9.42 10.47
C GLY A 156 9.71 8.83 9.06
N LEU A 157 9.60 9.68 8.04
CA LEU A 157 9.75 9.30 6.63
C LEU A 157 11.07 8.55 6.38
N GLU A 158 12.14 8.91 7.09
CA GLU A 158 13.47 8.29 7.00
C GLU A 158 13.45 6.77 7.27
N LEU A 159 12.67 6.31 8.26
CA LEU A 159 12.55 4.87 8.54
C LEU A 159 11.85 4.13 7.39
N ILE A 160 10.87 4.77 6.75
CA ILE A 160 10.17 4.20 5.60
C ILE A 160 11.08 4.23 4.36
N GLU A 161 11.89 5.28 4.19
CA GLU A 161 12.91 5.39 3.14
C GLU A 161 13.94 4.26 3.26
N ASN A 162 14.46 4.02 4.48
CA ASN A 162 15.35 2.88 4.76
C ASN A 162 14.69 1.53 4.44
N CYS A 163 13.41 1.36 4.75
CA CYS A 163 12.66 0.16 4.37
C CYS A 163 12.52 0.03 2.84
N SER A 164 12.30 1.13 2.12
CA SER A 164 12.20 1.11 0.66
C SER A 164 13.51 0.64 0.01
N ILE A 165 14.65 1.09 0.54
CA ILE A 165 15.98 0.66 0.11
C ILE A 165 16.19 -0.82 0.43
N ARG A 166 15.93 -1.24 1.67
CA ARG A 166 16.04 -2.64 2.12
C ARG A 166 15.23 -3.58 1.22
N TYR A 167 13.98 -3.24 0.96
CA TYR A 167 13.08 -4.08 0.17
C TYR A 167 13.26 -3.91 -1.34
N GLY A 168 14.06 -2.94 -1.80
CA GLY A 168 14.31 -2.65 -3.22
C GLY A 168 13.08 -2.17 -3.98
N VAL A 169 12.18 -1.44 -3.32
CA VAL A 169 10.91 -0.94 -3.86
C VAL A 169 10.89 0.59 -3.92
N SER A 170 9.89 1.19 -4.57
CA SER A 170 9.73 2.64 -4.52
C SER A 170 9.31 3.11 -3.12
N LEU A 171 9.69 4.35 -2.76
CA LEU A 171 9.25 4.98 -1.52
C LEU A 171 7.72 5.02 -1.42
N THR A 172 7.02 5.32 -2.52
CA THR A 172 5.56 5.29 -2.58
C THR A 172 4.99 3.91 -2.22
N ALA A 173 5.55 2.82 -2.76
CA ALA A 173 5.11 1.47 -2.43
C ALA A 173 5.34 1.13 -0.95
N ALA A 174 6.49 1.54 -0.38
CA ALA A 174 6.79 1.36 1.03
C ALA A 174 5.83 2.15 1.94
N ILE A 175 5.49 3.40 1.60
CA ILE A 175 4.50 4.20 2.34
C ILE A 175 3.12 3.56 2.25
N LEU A 176 2.67 3.17 1.05
CA LEU A 176 1.37 2.52 0.88
C LEU A 176 1.28 1.23 1.72
N LYS A 177 2.37 0.44 1.76
CA LYS A 177 2.44 -0.75 2.60
C LYS A 177 2.42 -0.43 4.08
N TRP A 178 3.14 0.60 4.50
CA TRP A 178 3.14 1.08 5.89
C TRP A 178 1.74 1.55 6.34
N LEU A 179 1.00 2.25 5.48
CA LEU A 179 -0.38 2.68 5.76
C LEU A 179 -1.34 1.50 6.02
N GLU A 180 -1.05 0.30 5.52
CA GLU A 180 -1.87 -0.90 5.77
C GLU A 180 -1.84 -1.34 7.23
N PHE A 181 -0.77 -1.05 7.98
CA PHE A 181 -0.59 -1.59 9.33
C PHE A 181 -0.18 -0.57 10.41
N THR A 182 0.10 0.68 10.03
CA THR A 182 0.44 1.72 10.99
C THR A 182 -0.75 2.06 11.88
N HIS A 183 -0.49 2.30 13.17
CA HIS A 183 -1.47 2.85 14.10
C HIS A 183 -1.53 4.39 14.02
N GLN A 184 -0.51 5.04 13.45
CA GLN A 184 -0.50 6.49 13.29
C GLN A 184 -1.58 6.93 12.31
N ARG A 185 -2.24 8.06 12.62
CA ARG A 185 -3.17 8.69 11.69
C ARG A 185 -2.35 9.33 10.58
N ALA A 186 -2.31 8.67 9.42
CA ALA A 186 -1.49 9.10 8.30
C ALA A 186 -2.30 9.07 7.00
N VAL A 187 -2.06 10.05 6.14
CA VAL A 187 -2.71 10.16 4.82
C VAL A 187 -1.66 10.49 3.78
N LEU A 188 -1.51 9.63 2.78
CA LEU A 188 -0.71 9.90 1.59
C LEU A 188 -1.59 10.56 0.54
N VAL A 189 -1.13 11.67 -0.02
CA VAL A 189 -1.83 12.46 -1.03
C VAL A 189 -0.93 12.57 -2.25
N MET A 190 -1.47 12.24 -3.42
CA MET A 190 -0.82 12.50 -4.71
C MET A 190 -1.54 13.63 -5.41
N SER A 191 -0.78 14.62 -5.89
CA SER A 191 -1.33 15.80 -6.53
C SER A 191 -0.56 16.19 -7.80
N ARG A 192 -1.25 16.89 -8.70
CA ARG A 192 -0.70 17.49 -9.93
C ARG A 192 -1.48 18.76 -10.25
N ASP A 193 -0.77 19.80 -10.66
CA ASP A 193 -1.37 21.10 -11.05
C ASP A 193 -2.29 21.71 -9.98
N GLY A 194 -1.99 21.51 -8.69
CA GLY A 194 -2.81 22.01 -7.58
C GLY A 194 -4.05 21.17 -7.26
N TYR A 195 -4.24 20.02 -7.90
CA TYR A 195 -5.36 19.11 -7.66
C TYR A 195 -4.91 17.76 -7.14
N VAL A 196 -5.69 17.17 -6.23
CA VAL A 196 -5.46 15.82 -5.70
C VAL A 196 -5.92 14.79 -6.73
N LEU A 197 -4.99 13.96 -7.20
CA LEU A 197 -5.26 12.83 -8.09
C LEU A 197 -5.85 11.65 -7.32
N TRP A 198 -5.22 11.29 -6.20
CA TRP A 198 -5.68 10.22 -5.32
C TRP A 198 -5.13 10.42 -3.90
N SER A 199 -5.78 9.77 -2.92
CA SER A 199 -5.27 9.72 -1.55
C SER A 199 -5.46 8.33 -0.95
N LYS A 200 -4.64 8.00 0.05
CA LYS A 200 -4.75 6.78 0.84
C LYS A 200 -4.56 7.10 2.32
N SER A 201 -5.58 6.83 3.12
CA SER A 201 -5.51 6.95 4.58
C SER A 201 -5.11 5.62 5.23
N SER A 202 -4.37 5.70 6.33
CA SER A 202 -4.23 4.60 7.29
C SER A 202 -5.59 4.22 7.88
N GLU A 203 -5.70 3.03 8.47
CA GLU A 203 -6.95 2.61 9.08
C GLU A 203 -7.40 3.54 10.21
N SER A 204 -6.46 4.00 11.05
CA SER A 204 -6.76 4.93 12.15
C SER A 204 -7.21 6.31 11.64
N ALA A 205 -6.55 6.86 10.62
CA ALA A 205 -6.97 8.11 10.00
C ALA A 205 -8.37 7.99 9.38
N ARG A 206 -8.63 6.89 8.65
CA ARG A 206 -9.95 6.65 8.05
C ARG A 206 -11.05 6.52 9.10
N LYS A 207 -10.80 5.79 10.20
CA LYS A 207 -11.76 5.62 11.30
C LYS A 207 -12.05 6.93 12.03
N SER A 208 -11.07 7.82 12.16
CA SER A 208 -11.25 9.14 12.79
C SER A 208 -11.90 10.18 11.87
N GLY A 209 -12.05 9.90 10.57
CA GLY A 209 -12.61 10.82 9.57
C GLY A 209 -11.59 11.57 8.71
N ALA A 210 -10.29 11.33 8.89
CA ALA A 210 -9.21 11.94 8.09
C ALA A 210 -9.00 11.15 6.78
N PHE A 211 -9.76 11.51 5.75
CA PHE A 211 -9.62 10.97 4.39
C PHE A 211 -10.09 11.98 3.34
N ILE A 212 -9.48 11.94 2.15
CA ILE A 212 -9.84 12.83 1.03
C ILE A 212 -10.60 12.01 -0.01
N ARG A 213 -11.84 12.41 -0.30
CA ARG A 213 -12.65 11.78 -1.35
C ARG A 213 -12.21 12.32 -2.71
N THR A 214 -11.66 11.46 -3.55
CA THR A 214 -11.21 11.83 -4.91
C THR A 214 -12.09 11.18 -6.00
N ARG A 215 -12.90 10.18 -5.65
CA ARG A 215 -13.77 9.51 -6.63
C ARG A 215 -15.05 10.32 -6.84
N GLY A 216 -15.22 10.85 -8.05
CA GLY A 216 -16.38 11.70 -8.40
C GLY A 216 -16.32 13.10 -7.78
N HIS A 217 -15.18 13.51 -7.23
CA HIS A 217 -14.98 14.82 -6.62
C HIS A 217 -13.57 15.32 -6.92
N VAL A 218 -13.46 16.56 -7.39
CA VAL A 218 -12.18 17.23 -7.61
C VAL A 218 -11.80 17.91 -6.30
N ALA A 219 -10.77 17.39 -5.64
CA ALA A 219 -10.23 17.99 -4.42
C ALA A 219 -9.03 18.86 -4.77
N GLU A 220 -9.06 20.13 -4.37
CA GLU A 220 -7.93 21.04 -4.52
C GLU A 220 -6.90 20.81 -3.41
N VAL A 221 -5.63 21.00 -3.76
CA VAL A 221 -4.55 21.12 -2.78
C VAL A 221 -4.73 22.46 -2.07
N PRO A 222 -4.79 22.48 -0.72
CA PRO A 222 -4.93 23.73 0.03
C PRO A 222 -3.81 24.72 -0.34
N PRO A 223 -4.09 26.03 -0.50
CA PRO A 223 -3.07 27.02 -0.85
C PRO A 223 -1.90 27.08 0.16
N ASP A 224 -2.19 26.81 1.44
CA ASP A 224 -1.21 26.78 2.52
C ASP A 224 -0.49 25.42 2.67
N SER A 225 -0.81 24.44 1.82
CA SER A 225 -0.16 23.13 1.80
C SER A 225 1.33 23.29 1.48
N ALA A 226 2.13 22.41 2.06
CA ALA A 226 3.53 22.24 1.66
C ALA A 226 3.64 22.01 0.15
N SER A 227 2.68 21.30 -0.45
CA SER A 227 2.57 20.99 -1.88
C SER A 227 2.33 22.22 -2.77
N ALA A 228 1.84 23.34 -2.22
CA ALA A 228 1.62 24.59 -2.95
C ALA A 228 2.74 25.63 -2.72
N SER A 229 3.62 25.42 -1.72
CA SER A 229 4.65 26.37 -1.32
C SER A 229 6.03 26.09 -1.95
N VAL A 230 6.88 27.11 -2.10
CA VAL A 230 8.32 26.93 -2.37
C VAL A 230 9.01 26.60 -1.05
N ILE A 231 9.53 25.38 -0.91
CA ILE A 231 10.11 24.88 0.34
C ILE A 231 11.61 24.67 0.14
N THR A 232 12.40 24.88 1.20
CA THR A 232 13.82 24.52 1.23
C THR A 232 13.99 23.02 1.45
N ALA A 233 14.99 22.39 0.82
CA ALA A 233 15.19 20.93 0.88
C ALA A 233 15.25 20.34 2.31
N ALA A 234 15.70 21.11 3.31
CA ALA A 234 15.71 20.68 4.71
C ALA A 234 14.29 20.58 5.32
N CYS A 235 13.39 21.51 5.01
CA CYS A 235 12.00 21.48 5.45
C CYS A 235 11.18 20.38 4.75
N GLU A 236 11.58 19.95 3.55
CA GLU A 236 10.90 18.86 2.83
C GLU A 236 11.01 17.52 3.59
N ARG A 237 12.21 17.19 4.11
CA ARG A 237 12.45 15.93 4.83
C ARG A 237 11.91 15.92 6.24
N SER A 238 12.06 17.03 6.97
CA SER A 238 11.53 17.14 8.32
C SER A 238 10.04 17.47 8.35
N GLY A 239 9.41 17.82 7.23
CA GLY A 239 8.01 18.24 7.20
C GLY A 239 7.75 19.56 7.93
N ILE A 240 6.56 20.09 7.71
CA ILE A 240 6.11 21.38 8.25
C ILE A 240 4.85 21.14 9.08
N GLU A 241 4.82 21.69 10.29
CA GLU A 241 3.59 21.71 11.09
C GLU A 241 2.59 22.73 10.53
N ARG A 242 1.34 22.30 10.40
CA ARG A 242 0.22 23.09 9.89
C ARG A 242 -1.04 22.79 10.69
N PRO A 243 -2.00 23.72 10.78
CA PRO A 243 -3.33 23.40 11.30
C PRO A 243 -3.93 22.21 10.54
N ALA A 244 -4.46 21.22 11.25
CA ALA A 244 -5.05 20.05 10.60
C ALA A 244 -6.29 20.39 9.77
N THR A 245 -6.96 21.49 10.14
CA THR A 245 -8.07 22.08 9.40
C THR A 245 -7.72 22.52 7.98
N THR A 246 -6.43 22.72 7.67
CA THR A 246 -5.97 23.01 6.29
C THR A 246 -6.35 21.90 5.33
N TRP A 247 -6.21 20.63 5.73
CA TRP A 247 -6.55 19.47 4.91
C TRP A 247 -7.87 18.81 5.33
N PHE A 248 -8.24 18.91 6.59
CA PHE A 248 -9.40 18.24 7.18
C PHE A 248 -10.24 19.23 8.00
N PRO A 249 -11.17 19.98 7.37
CA PRO A 249 -11.94 21.04 8.03
C PRO A 249 -12.77 20.59 9.25
N SER A 250 -13.03 19.28 9.38
CA SER A 250 -13.76 18.69 10.51
C SER A 250 -12.90 18.42 11.75
N GLU A 251 -11.57 18.57 11.66
CA GLU A 251 -10.68 18.40 12.81
C GLU A 251 -10.75 19.60 13.77
N ALA A 252 -10.30 19.41 15.01
CA ALA A 252 -10.25 20.48 15.99
C ALA A 252 -9.31 21.61 15.55
N LYS A 253 -9.67 22.86 15.87
CA LYS A 253 -8.96 24.06 15.38
C LYS A 253 -7.54 24.22 15.93
N ASP A 254 -7.29 23.65 17.10
CA ASP A 254 -6.01 23.61 17.80
C ASP A 254 -5.12 22.43 17.39
N LEU A 255 -5.68 21.45 16.66
CA LEU A 255 -4.96 20.27 16.23
C LEU A 255 -4.04 20.63 15.06
N SER A 256 -2.76 20.28 15.19
CA SER A 256 -1.77 20.45 14.13
C SER A 256 -1.42 19.09 13.51
N LEU A 257 -1.18 19.08 12.19
CA LEU A 257 -0.61 17.95 11.46
C LEU A 257 0.77 18.31 10.94
N ARG A 258 1.61 17.30 10.73
CA ARG A 258 2.91 17.44 10.07
C ARG A 258 2.77 17.00 8.62
N GLU A 259 3.01 17.92 7.69
CA GLU A 259 3.00 17.65 6.26
C GLU A 259 4.44 17.49 5.75
N ILE A 260 4.75 16.31 5.19
CA ILE A 260 6.05 16.01 4.59
C ILE A 260 5.86 15.94 3.08
N ARG A 261 6.53 16.84 2.34
CA ARG A 261 6.53 16.82 0.88
C ARG A 261 7.59 15.84 0.39
N ILE A 262 7.18 14.96 -0.51
CA ILE A 262 8.03 13.98 -1.18
C ILE A 262 8.04 14.35 -2.66
N THR A 263 9.13 14.97 -3.10
CA THR A 263 9.32 15.33 -4.51
C THR A 263 9.58 14.08 -5.33
N SER A 264 8.69 13.80 -6.28
CA SER A 264 8.96 12.89 -7.40
C SER A 264 9.52 13.73 -8.54
N ASP A 265 10.71 13.41 -9.03
CA ASP A 265 11.33 14.01 -10.22
C ASP A 265 10.61 13.60 -11.53
N ARG A 266 9.61 12.71 -11.43
CA ARG A 266 8.84 12.21 -12.56
C ARG A 266 7.43 12.79 -12.60
N TYR A 267 7.05 13.29 -13.79
CA TYR A 267 5.68 13.63 -14.20
C TYR A 267 5.00 14.84 -13.54
N ASP A 268 5.75 15.81 -13.01
CA ASP A 268 5.21 17.02 -12.35
C ASP A 268 4.21 16.69 -11.22
N GLN A 269 4.35 15.52 -10.60
CA GLN A 269 3.51 15.06 -9.50
C GLN A 269 4.17 15.34 -8.16
N THR A 270 3.38 15.87 -7.23
CA THR A 270 3.81 16.10 -5.84
C THR A 270 3.10 15.12 -4.92
N MET A 271 3.90 14.38 -4.15
CA MET A 271 3.39 13.47 -3.13
C MET A 271 3.56 14.12 -1.75
N SER A 272 2.53 14.06 -0.92
CA SER A 272 2.55 14.61 0.43
C SER A 272 2.05 13.60 1.44
N LEU A 273 2.83 13.41 2.50
CA LEU A 273 2.49 12.55 3.62
C LEU A 273 2.05 13.42 4.80
N LEU A 274 0.77 13.31 5.15
CA LEU A 274 0.14 14.02 6.27
C LEU A 274 0.16 13.11 7.49
N LEU A 275 0.80 13.53 8.57
CA LEU A 275 0.85 12.83 9.84
C LEU A 275 0.05 13.62 10.88
N LEU A 276 -1.00 13.01 11.41
CA LEU A 276 -1.86 13.59 12.43
C LEU A 276 -1.56 12.96 13.80
N PRO A 277 -1.68 13.72 14.89
CA PRO A 277 -1.65 13.17 16.24
C PRO A 277 -2.80 12.15 16.42
N PRO A 278 -2.76 11.29 17.46
CA PRO A 278 -3.88 10.41 17.80
C PRO A 278 -5.20 11.18 17.86
N ALA A 279 -6.31 10.54 17.47
CA ALA A 279 -7.62 11.16 17.61
C ALA A 279 -7.95 11.29 19.10
N ALA A 280 -8.51 12.43 19.51
CA ALA A 280 -9.10 12.55 20.83
C ALA A 280 -10.25 11.53 20.97
N ASP A 281 -10.39 10.94 22.17
CA ASP A 281 -11.51 10.07 22.47
C ASP A 281 -12.81 10.87 22.35
N ARG A 282 -13.66 10.52 21.38
CA ARG A 282 -14.94 11.21 21.11
C ARG A 282 -15.96 11.11 22.25
N TRP A 283 -15.61 10.47 23.37
CA TRP A 283 -16.47 10.31 24.55
C TRP A 283 -16.49 11.53 25.47
N GLU A 284 -15.52 12.46 25.36
CA GLU A 284 -15.47 13.65 26.22
C GLU A 284 -16.20 14.87 25.65
N GLN A 285 -16.70 14.80 24.40
CA GLN A 285 -17.39 15.94 23.77
C GLN A 285 -18.92 15.92 23.92
N THR A 286 -19.52 14.88 24.51
CA THR A 286 -20.99 14.83 24.72
C THR A 286 -21.46 15.25 26.11
N ASP A 287 -20.57 15.50 27.07
CA ASP A 287 -20.98 15.74 28.47
C ASP A 287 -20.77 17.19 28.95
N ASN A 288 -20.54 18.15 28.06
CA ASN A 288 -20.34 19.55 28.46
C ASN A 288 -21.35 20.57 27.94
N ASP A 289 -22.40 20.13 27.23
CA ASP A 289 -23.54 20.98 26.93
C ASP A 289 -24.83 20.18 27.20
N THR A 290 -25.69 20.72 28.06
CA THR A 290 -27.00 20.20 28.53
C THR A 290 -27.03 19.05 29.55
N ASP A 291 -26.87 19.39 30.84
CA ASP A 291 -27.95 19.26 31.83
C ASP A 291 -27.41 19.51 33.25
N ASN A 292 -27.27 20.79 33.61
CA ASN A 292 -27.09 21.18 35.01
C ASN A 292 -28.47 21.47 35.64
N GLN A 293 -29.41 20.52 35.53
CA GLN A 293 -30.63 20.52 36.33
C GLN A 293 -30.44 19.58 37.51
N THR A 294 -30.61 20.14 38.70
CA THR A 294 -30.43 19.40 39.95
C THR A 294 -31.56 18.38 40.12
N LEU A 295 -31.26 17.27 40.82
CA LEU A 295 -32.21 16.16 41.00
C LEU A 295 -33.53 16.62 41.66
N ASP A 296 -33.47 17.66 42.48
CA ASP A 296 -34.62 18.27 43.16
C ASP A 296 -35.59 18.96 42.18
N GLU A 297 -35.08 19.57 41.10
CA GLU A 297 -35.90 20.23 40.07
C GLU A 297 -36.68 19.19 39.23
N ARG A 298 -36.09 18.02 39.00
CA ARG A 298 -36.72 16.92 38.27
C ARG A 298 -37.86 16.25 39.06
N ILE A 299 -37.76 16.23 40.39
CA ILE A 299 -38.80 15.72 41.29
C ILE A 299 -39.99 16.70 41.35
N GLN A 300 -39.74 18.01 41.40
CA GLN A 300 -40.82 19.01 41.34
C GLN A 300 -41.56 19.02 39.99
N ALA A 301 -40.87 18.68 38.88
CA ALA A 301 -41.47 18.56 37.55
C ALA A 301 -42.18 17.20 37.28
N GLY A 302 -42.42 16.39 38.32
CA GLY A 302 -43.23 15.17 38.24
C GLY A 302 -42.58 13.99 37.51
N HIS A 303 -41.28 14.04 37.22
CA HIS A 303 -40.56 12.96 36.56
C HIS A 303 -39.90 12.03 37.59
N PHE A 304 -40.61 10.98 37.97
CA PHE A 304 -40.04 9.92 38.80
C PHE A 304 -39.27 8.90 37.95
N PRO A 305 -38.14 8.38 38.45
CA PRO A 305 -37.43 7.30 37.78
C PRO A 305 -38.33 6.05 37.74
N LYS A 306 -38.47 5.48 36.54
CA LYS A 306 -39.16 4.20 36.36
C LYS A 306 -38.33 3.10 37.02
N ARG A 307 -39.01 2.23 37.79
CA ARG A 307 -38.43 1.00 38.34
C ARG A 307 -37.96 0.05 37.23
#